data_AF-A0AAU8EN21-F1
#
_entry.id   AF-A0AAU8EN21-F1
#
_cell.length_a   1.000
_cell.length_b   1.000
_cell.length_c   1.000
_cell.angle_alpha   90.00
_cell.angle_beta   90.00
_cell.angle_gamma   90.00
#
_symmetry.space_group_name_H-M   'P 1'
#
loop_
_entity.id
_entity.type
_entity.pdbx_description
1 polymer ?
#
loop_
_entity_poly.entity_id
_entity_poly.type
_entity_poly.pdbx_seq_one_letter_code
_entity_poly.pdbx_strand_id
1 'polypeptide(L)'
;MANLVEEPVKVIRIGRMLLQLLDEVRSASLDDAARARLSEIHERSVKELQDSLPPELAEELCRIWVPVSGGSQASGEEVRVGHAQLAGWLEGLVHNIQATIAQQQALTRYLSPGIAGRVFPANAVIIPGSILSNNALQHGIAGLKDPCAGASPAGADAPPGQYL
;
A
#
# COMPACT_ATOMS: atom_id res chain seq x y z
N MET A 1 1.98 -12.18 12.99
CA MET A 1 3.00 -11.41 12.24
C MET A 1 2.26 -10.58 11.23
N ALA A 2 2.57 -9.28 11.17
CA ALA A 2 1.78 -8.29 10.43
C ALA A 2 1.42 -8.79 9.03
N ASN A 3 0.12 -8.80 8.72
CA ASN A 3 -0.34 -8.88 7.35
C ASN A 3 0.03 -7.53 6.72
N LEU A 4 1.26 -7.45 6.18
CA LEU A 4 1.91 -6.20 5.80
C LEU A 4 1.07 -5.40 4.79
N VAL A 5 0.22 -6.06 4.00
CA VAL A 5 -0.80 -5.46 3.12
C VAL A 5 -1.95 -6.47 2.93
N GLU A 6 -3.20 -6.03 2.89
CA GLU A 6 -4.35 -6.92 2.60
C GLU A 6 -4.37 -7.35 1.13
N GLU A 7 -4.19 -6.39 0.22
CA GLU A 7 -4.11 -6.63 -1.23
C GLU A 7 -2.77 -6.18 -1.85
N PRO A 8 -1.67 -6.93 -1.65
CA PRO A 8 -0.33 -6.52 -2.07
C PRO A 8 -0.22 -6.28 -3.59
N VAL A 9 -0.92 -7.08 -4.40
CA VAL A 9 -0.91 -6.94 -5.87
C VAL A 9 -1.58 -5.62 -6.31
N LYS A 10 -2.66 -5.20 -5.64
CA LYS A 10 -3.37 -3.96 -5.96
C LYS A 10 -2.52 -2.74 -5.63
N VAL A 11 -1.88 -2.73 -4.46
CA VAL A 11 -0.96 -1.64 -4.04
C VAL A 11 0.21 -1.50 -5.03
N ILE A 12 0.84 -2.60 -5.44
CA ILE A 12 1.93 -2.58 -6.43
C ILE A 12 1.44 -2.04 -7.78
N ARG A 13 0.24 -2.45 -8.22
CA ARG A 13 -0.35 -1.98 -9.48
C ARG A 13 -0.61 -0.47 -9.45
N ILE A 14 -1.18 0.05 -8.35
CA ILE A 14 -1.42 1.48 -8.18
C ILE A 14 -0.09 2.25 -8.16
N GLY A 15 0.90 1.78 -7.39
CA GLY A 15 2.22 2.42 -7.34
C GLY A 15 2.89 2.52 -8.71
N ARG A 16 2.83 1.44 -9.52
CA ARG A 16 3.37 1.47 -10.88
C ARG A 16 2.64 2.45 -11.79
N MET A 17 1.30 2.52 -11.68
CA MET A 17 0.51 3.49 -12.44
C MET A 17 0.91 4.92 -12.09
N LEU A 18 1.05 5.23 -10.79
CA LEU A 18 1.45 6.57 -10.32
C LEU A 18 2.83 6.95 -10.82
N LEU A 19 3.79 6.02 -10.83
CA LEU A 19 5.13 6.26 -11.38
C LEU A 19 5.11 6.55 -12.87
N GLN A 20 4.36 5.76 -13.64
CA GLN A 20 4.22 6.00 -15.08
C GLN A 20 3.57 7.34 -15.38
N LEU A 21 2.53 7.72 -14.63
CA LEU A 21 1.90 9.04 -14.75
C LEU A 21 2.90 10.14 -14.39
N LEU A 22 3.64 9.99 -13.30
CA LEU A 22 4.65 10.96 -12.86
C LEU A 22 5.73 11.20 -13.91
N ASP A 23 6.21 10.15 -14.57
CA ASP A 23 7.21 10.25 -15.64
C ASP A 23 6.65 10.97 -16.87
N GLU A 24 5.41 10.65 -17.26
CA GLU A 24 4.73 11.33 -18.38
C GLU A 24 4.58 12.83 -18.11
N VAL A 25 4.08 13.21 -16.93
CA VAL A 25 3.83 14.62 -16.58
C VAL A 25 5.11 15.41 -16.34
N ARG A 26 6.26 14.75 -16.13
CA ARG A 26 7.57 15.40 -16.10
C ARG A 26 8.10 15.73 -17.49
N SER A 27 7.67 14.99 -18.51
CA SER A 27 8.18 15.11 -19.88
C SER A 27 7.49 16.21 -20.71
N ALA A 28 6.31 16.68 -20.27
CA ALA A 28 5.48 17.65 -20.99
C ALA A 28 4.83 18.70 -20.07
N SER A 29 4.43 19.84 -20.66
CA SER A 29 3.59 20.84 -19.99
C SER A 29 2.14 20.35 -19.90
N LEU A 30 1.50 20.55 -18.76
CA LEU A 30 0.10 20.16 -18.54
C LEU A 30 -0.84 21.32 -18.84
N ASP A 31 -1.91 21.04 -19.57
CA ASP A 31 -3.04 21.95 -19.73
C ASP A 31 -4.05 21.80 -18.58
N ASP A 32 -5.05 22.68 -18.54
CA ASP A 32 -6.05 22.73 -17.47
C ASP A 32 -6.85 21.43 -17.34
N ALA A 33 -7.13 20.78 -18.48
CA ALA A 33 -7.86 19.52 -18.52
C ALA A 33 -7.02 18.37 -17.97
N ALA A 34 -5.73 18.29 -18.33
CA ALA A 34 -4.81 17.29 -17.79
C ALA A 34 -4.60 17.47 -16.28
N ARG A 35 -4.43 18.72 -15.81
CA ARG A 35 -4.29 19.02 -14.38
C ARG A 35 -5.51 18.58 -13.57
N ALA A 36 -6.71 18.89 -14.05
CA ALA A 36 -7.96 18.47 -13.41
C ALA A 36 -8.09 16.94 -13.35
N ARG A 37 -7.79 16.25 -14.46
CA ARG A 37 -7.85 14.78 -14.54
C ARG A 37 -6.85 14.11 -13.60
N LEU A 38 -5.63 14.64 -13.52
CA LEU A 38 -4.58 14.08 -12.66
C LEU A 38 -4.88 14.32 -11.18
N SER A 39 -5.43 15.48 -10.81
CA SER A 39 -5.91 15.73 -9.44
C SER A 39 -6.95 14.68 -9.02
N GLU A 40 -7.93 14.39 -9.88
CA GLU A 40 -8.94 13.36 -9.62
C GLU A 40 -8.32 11.95 -9.53
N ILE A 41 -7.34 11.61 -10.39
CA ILE A 41 -6.62 10.34 -10.31
C ILE A 41 -5.87 10.21 -8.99
N HIS A 42 -5.23 11.29 -8.52
CA HIS A 42 -4.51 11.31 -7.23
C HIS A 42 -5.45 10.99 -6.07
N GLU A 43 -6.57 11.70 -5.96
CA GLU A 43 -7.56 11.49 -4.90
C GLU A 43 -8.13 10.07 -4.91
N ARG A 44 -8.52 9.56 -6.10
CA ARG A 44 -9.01 8.19 -6.25
C ARG A 44 -7.96 7.17 -5.87
N SER A 45 -6.70 7.38 -6.26
CA SER A 45 -5.60 6.46 -5.94
C SER A 45 -5.35 6.39 -4.44
N VAL A 46 -5.40 7.52 -3.74
CA VAL A 46 -5.27 7.56 -2.27
C VAL A 46 -6.38 6.75 -1.60
N LYS A 47 -7.63 6.93 -2.03
CA LYS A 47 -8.76 6.17 -1.50
C LYS A 47 -8.61 4.66 -1.74
N GLU A 48 -8.29 4.26 -2.97
CA GLU A 48 -8.07 2.86 -3.31
C GLU A 48 -6.92 2.24 -2.51
N LEU A 49 -5.88 3.01 -2.19
CA LEU A 49 -4.79 2.56 -1.32
C LEU A 49 -5.26 2.38 0.12
N GLN A 50 -6.00 3.34 0.68
CA GLN A 50 -6.54 3.22 2.05
C GLN A 50 -7.40 1.97 2.21
N ASP A 51 -8.24 1.65 1.22
CA ASP A 51 -9.10 0.46 1.24
C ASP A 51 -8.31 -0.85 1.13
N SER A 52 -7.05 -0.80 0.67
CA SER A 52 -6.20 -1.98 0.42
C SER A 52 -5.11 -2.17 1.48
N LEU A 53 -4.92 -1.18 2.34
CA LEU A 53 -3.88 -1.14 3.36
C LEU A 53 -4.45 -1.53 4.73
N PRO A 54 -3.66 -2.18 5.59
CA PRO A 54 -4.06 -2.38 6.98
C PRO A 54 -4.25 -1.03 7.68
N PRO A 55 -5.09 -0.96 8.73
CA PRO A 55 -5.52 0.29 9.35
C PRO A 55 -4.33 1.15 9.82
N GLU A 56 -3.28 0.54 10.37
CA GLU A 56 -2.08 1.25 10.81
C GLU A 56 -1.37 2.01 9.67
N LEU A 57 -1.28 1.39 8.48
CA LEU A 57 -0.66 2.03 7.30
C LEU A 57 -1.60 3.02 6.62
N ALA A 58 -2.91 2.77 6.64
CA ALA A 58 -3.89 3.72 6.15
C ALA A 58 -3.88 5.01 7.01
N GLU A 59 -3.81 4.89 8.33
CA GLU A 59 -3.65 6.01 9.26
C GLU A 59 -2.32 6.75 9.04
N GLU A 60 -1.22 6.02 8.84
CA GLU A 60 0.07 6.63 8.52
C GLU A 60 -0.01 7.45 7.23
N LEU A 61 -0.56 6.87 6.16
CA LEU A 61 -0.75 7.55 4.88
C LEU A 61 -1.58 8.82 5.07
N CYS A 62 -2.69 8.76 5.79
CA CYS A 62 -3.57 9.91 6.03
C CYS A 62 -2.87 11.04 6.81
N ARG A 63 -1.95 10.70 7.73
CA ARG A 63 -1.23 11.70 8.53
C ARG A 63 -0.22 12.50 7.71
N ILE A 64 0.39 11.89 6.69
CA ILE A 64 1.44 12.53 5.88
C ILE A 64 0.92 13.06 4.54
N TRP A 65 -0.24 12.57 4.09
CA TRP A 65 -0.82 12.92 2.81
C TRP A 65 -1.31 14.37 2.81
N VAL A 66 -0.97 15.08 1.74
CA VAL A 66 -1.51 16.41 1.44
C VAL A 66 -2.37 16.29 0.17
N PRO A 67 -3.66 16.67 0.22
CA PRO A 67 -4.53 16.65 -0.94
C PRO A 67 -4.05 17.66 -1.98
N VAL A 68 -4.14 17.27 -3.26
CA VAL A 68 -3.92 18.18 -4.39
C VAL A 68 -5.20 19.00 -4.58
N SER A 69 -5.07 20.28 -4.93
CA SER A 69 -6.23 21.14 -5.20
C SER A 69 -7.16 20.54 -6.27
N GLY A 70 -8.47 20.68 -6.09
CA GLY A 70 -9.45 20.10 -6.99
C GLY A 70 -9.54 20.80 -8.35
N GLY A 71 -9.79 20.03 -9.41
CA GLY A 71 -10.10 20.56 -10.74
C GLY A 71 -8.97 21.38 -11.38
N SER A 72 -9.31 22.44 -12.11
CA SER A 72 -8.35 23.29 -12.83
C SER A 72 -7.56 24.24 -11.93
N GLN A 73 -7.84 24.27 -10.61
CA GLN A 73 -7.13 25.11 -9.65
C GLN A 73 -5.73 24.57 -9.32
N ALA A 74 -5.52 23.24 -9.38
CA ALA A 74 -4.21 22.65 -9.10
C ALA A 74 -3.18 23.01 -10.16
N SER A 75 -2.04 23.55 -9.76
CA SER A 75 -0.94 23.82 -10.69
C SER A 75 -0.29 22.52 -11.21
N GLY A 76 0.41 22.59 -12.34
CA GLY A 76 1.11 21.42 -12.87
C GLY A 76 2.19 20.92 -11.91
N GLU A 77 2.83 21.85 -11.20
CA GLU A 77 3.83 21.58 -10.16
C GLU A 77 3.20 20.88 -8.96
N GLU A 78 2.03 21.34 -8.51
CA GLU A 78 1.30 20.75 -7.39
C GLU A 78 0.90 19.30 -7.68
N VAL A 79 0.35 19.04 -8.88
CA VAL A 79 0.01 17.68 -9.33
C VAL A 79 1.24 16.78 -9.35
N ARG A 80 2.38 17.27 -9.87
CA ARG A 80 3.64 16.52 -9.91
C ARG A 80 4.16 16.18 -8.52
N VAL A 81 4.12 17.14 -7.59
CA VAL A 81 4.56 16.94 -6.21
C VAL A 81 3.65 15.93 -5.49
N GLY A 82 2.33 16.04 -5.64
CA GLY A 82 1.37 15.11 -5.04
C GLY A 82 1.60 13.66 -5.49
N HIS A 83 1.72 13.43 -6.80
CA HIS A 83 2.00 12.08 -7.32
C HIS A 83 3.39 11.57 -6.90
N ALA A 84 4.41 12.43 -6.89
CA ALA A 84 5.75 12.05 -6.45
C ALA A 84 5.78 11.66 -4.96
N GLN A 85 5.04 12.36 -4.10
CA GLN A 85 4.91 12.02 -2.69
C GLN A 85 4.31 10.62 -2.52
N LEU A 86 3.19 10.35 -3.21
CA LEU A 86 2.49 9.07 -3.10
C LEU A 86 3.33 7.91 -3.65
N ALA A 87 3.96 8.11 -4.82
CA ALA A 87 4.84 7.12 -5.43
C ALA A 87 6.06 6.81 -4.55
N GLY A 88 6.72 7.83 -4.00
CA GLY A 88 7.87 7.65 -3.12
C GLY A 88 7.53 6.92 -1.82
N TRP A 89 6.37 7.22 -1.22
CA TRP A 89 5.91 6.48 -0.04
C TRP A 89 5.64 5.00 -0.35
N LEU A 90 5.00 4.71 -1.49
CA LEU A 90 4.75 3.33 -1.93
C LEU A 90 6.04 2.57 -2.24
N GLU A 91 7.03 3.21 -2.86
CA GLU A 91 8.35 2.62 -3.06
C GLU A 91 9.01 2.25 -1.74
N GLY A 92 8.94 3.15 -0.75
CA GLY A 92 9.43 2.89 0.61
C GLY A 92 8.75 1.69 1.26
N LEU A 93 7.43 1.60 1.16
CA LEU A 93 6.64 0.48 1.67
C LEU A 93 7.03 -0.85 1.01
N VAL A 94 7.06 -0.89 -0.33
CA VAL A 94 7.42 -2.10 -1.09
C VAL A 94 8.86 -2.52 -0.78
N HIS A 95 9.79 -1.57 -0.69
CA HIS A 95 11.18 -1.85 -0.32
C HIS A 95 11.29 -2.44 1.09
N ASN A 96 10.54 -1.90 2.08
CA ASN A 96 10.52 -2.44 3.43
C ASN A 96 10.03 -3.89 3.49
N ILE A 97 8.95 -4.20 2.76
CA ILE A 97 8.41 -5.57 2.65
C ILE A 97 9.46 -6.51 2.06
N GLN A 98 10.10 -6.12 0.95
CA GLN A 98 11.15 -6.93 0.31
C GLN A 98 12.36 -7.14 1.22
N ALA A 99 12.79 -6.09 1.94
CA ALA A 99 13.90 -6.17 2.88
C ALA A 99 13.60 -7.14 4.02
N THR A 100 12.39 -7.10 4.57
CA THR A 100 11.94 -8.01 5.64
C THR A 100 11.91 -9.47 5.15
N ILE A 101 11.42 -9.73 3.94
CA ILE A 101 11.43 -11.08 3.34
C ILE A 101 12.87 -11.56 3.11
N ALA A 102 13.75 -10.70 2.58
CA ALA A 102 15.14 -11.03 2.35
C ALA A 102 15.88 -11.39 3.65
N GLN A 103 15.61 -10.65 4.74
CA GLN A 103 16.13 -10.95 6.08
C GLN A 103 15.67 -12.33 6.58
N GLN A 104 14.37 -12.65 6.43
CA GLN A 104 13.85 -13.97 6.81
C GLN A 104 14.53 -15.10 6.02
N GLN A 105 14.69 -14.94 4.71
CA GLN A 105 15.36 -15.93 3.86
C GLN A 105 16.83 -16.13 4.24
N ALA A 106 17.55 -15.07 4.62
CA ALA A 106 18.93 -15.13 5.06
C ALA A 106 19.08 -15.92 6.38
N LEU A 107 18.18 -15.70 7.35
CA LEU A 107 18.14 -16.45 8.61
C LEU A 107 17.83 -17.93 8.37
N THR A 108 16.88 -18.25 7.48
CA THR A 108 16.59 -19.65 7.11
C THR A 108 17.82 -20.33 6.50
N ARG A 109 18.60 -19.64 5.66
CA ARG A 109 19.85 -20.17 5.09
C ARG A 109 20.93 -20.37 6.15
N TYR A 110 21.02 -19.49 7.15
CA TYR A 110 21.96 -19.63 8.25
C TYR A 110 21.62 -20.82 9.16
N LEU A 111 20.32 -21.02 9.44
CA LEU A 111 19.82 -22.12 10.29
C LEU A 111 19.73 -23.46 9.55
N SER A 112 19.69 -23.43 8.21
CA SER A 112 19.88 -24.59 7.35
C SER A 112 21.28 -24.57 6.73
N PRO A 113 22.37 -24.71 7.52
CA PRO A 113 23.63 -25.10 6.92
C PRO A 113 23.32 -26.39 6.16
N GLY A 114 23.60 -26.40 4.86
CA GLY A 114 23.27 -27.52 4.01
C GLY A 114 23.70 -28.82 4.68
N ILE A 115 22.96 -29.89 4.42
CA ILE A 115 23.39 -31.27 4.69
C ILE A 115 24.58 -31.57 3.76
N ALA A 116 25.59 -30.71 3.76
CA ALA A 116 26.82 -30.81 3.02
C ALA A 116 27.69 -31.77 3.82
N GLY A 117 27.62 -33.04 3.41
CA GLY A 117 28.61 -34.03 3.80
C GLY A 117 28.20 -35.08 4.82
N ARG A 118 26.90 -35.42 4.97
CA ARG A 118 26.59 -36.76 5.49
C ARG A 118 26.65 -37.73 4.33
N VAL A 119 27.86 -38.20 4.03
CA VAL A 119 28.06 -39.49 3.37
C VAL A 119 27.28 -40.49 4.21
N PHE A 120 26.14 -40.94 3.72
CA PHE A 120 25.45 -42.07 4.33
C PHE A 120 26.32 -43.30 4.05
N PRO A 121 26.81 -44.04 5.06
CA PRO A 121 27.41 -45.34 4.81
C PRO A 121 26.36 -46.22 4.11
N ALA A 122 26.80 -47.17 3.28
CA ALA A 122 25.98 -47.96 2.35
C ALA A 122 24.88 -48.86 2.99
N ASN A 123 24.54 -48.64 4.26
CA ASN A 123 23.58 -49.42 5.04
C ASN A 123 22.69 -48.60 5.99
N ALA A 124 22.58 -47.27 5.82
CA ALA A 124 21.68 -46.47 6.65
C ALA A 124 20.21 -46.59 6.19
N VAL A 125 19.35 -47.19 7.03
CA VAL A 125 17.89 -47.22 6.84
C VAL A 125 17.28 -45.98 7.49
N ILE A 126 16.61 -45.14 6.70
CA ILE A 126 15.78 -44.03 7.19
C ILE A 126 14.34 -44.52 7.34
N ILE A 127 13.80 -44.49 8.56
CA ILE A 127 12.38 -44.79 8.83
C ILE A 127 11.65 -43.46 9.00
N PRO A 128 10.77 -43.05 8.07
CA PRO A 128 10.02 -41.80 8.21
C PRO A 128 8.84 -41.95 9.18
N GLY A 129 8.86 -41.12 10.24
CA GLY A 129 7.75 -40.93 11.17
C GLY A 129 6.68 -40.01 10.59
N SER A 130 5.52 -40.60 10.32
CA SER A 130 4.30 -39.94 9.88
C SER A 130 3.68 -39.10 11.01
N ILE A 131 3.41 -37.82 10.78
CA ILE A 131 2.33 -37.10 11.46
C ILE A 131 1.43 -36.44 10.42
N LEU A 132 0.27 -37.04 10.17
CA LEU A 132 -0.87 -36.33 9.62
C LEU A 132 -1.39 -35.38 10.70
N SER A 133 -1.45 -34.08 10.40
CA SER A 133 -2.26 -33.14 11.17
C SER A 133 -3.18 -32.40 10.20
N ASN A 134 -4.42 -32.88 10.11
CA ASN A 134 -5.54 -32.16 9.51
C ASN A 134 -6.10 -31.22 10.57
N ASN A 135 -5.98 -29.91 10.38
CA ASN A 135 -6.96 -29.00 10.94
C ASN A 135 -7.09 -27.73 10.10
N ALA A 136 -8.22 -27.62 9.42
CA ALA A 136 -8.68 -26.44 8.71
C ALA A 136 -9.89 -25.86 9.44
N LEU A 137 -10.03 -24.54 9.33
CA LEU A 137 -11.21 -23.69 9.60
C LEU A 137 -11.38 -23.14 11.02
N GLN A 138 -11.09 -21.85 11.21
CA GLN A 138 -12.15 -20.81 11.31
C GLN A 138 -11.54 -19.41 11.53
N HIS A 139 -11.71 -18.52 10.55
CA HIS A 139 -11.67 -17.06 10.72
C HIS A 139 -13.09 -16.52 10.49
N GLY A 140 -13.65 -15.85 11.51
CA GLY A 140 -14.87 -15.05 11.41
C GLY A 140 -14.51 -13.59 11.21
N ILE A 141 -15.15 -12.95 10.23
CA ILE A 141 -15.02 -11.54 9.87
C ILE A 141 -16.06 -10.70 10.63
N ALA A 142 -15.65 -9.58 11.23
CA ALA A 142 -16.57 -8.59 11.77
C ALA A 142 -15.99 -7.16 11.69
N GLY A 143 -16.63 -6.33 10.84
CA GLY A 143 -16.86 -4.89 11.03
C GLY A 143 -15.67 -3.93 10.90
N LEU A 144 -15.41 -3.44 9.68
CA LEU A 144 -14.55 -2.27 9.45
C LEU A 144 -15.37 -0.98 9.57
N LYS A 145 -14.85 -0.03 10.35
CA LYS A 145 -15.36 1.32 10.55
C LYS A 145 -14.40 2.29 9.86
N ASP A 146 -14.90 3.16 8.99
CA ASP A 146 -14.08 4.06 8.16
C ASP A 146 -13.24 5.05 9.00
N PRO A 147 -11.90 5.01 8.90
CA PRO A 147 -11.00 5.86 9.69
C PRO A 147 -10.81 7.29 9.11
N CYS A 148 -11.28 7.55 7.88
CA CYS A 148 -10.95 8.79 7.14
C CYS A 148 -12.05 9.87 7.18
N ALA A 149 -13.04 9.77 8.06
CA ALA A 149 -14.21 10.66 8.11
C ALA A 149 -13.92 12.13 8.55
N GLY A 150 -12.66 12.58 8.55
CA GLY A 150 -12.25 13.87 9.11
C GLY A 150 -11.78 14.93 8.11
N ALA A 151 -11.71 14.64 6.81
CA ALA A 151 -11.14 15.57 5.83
C ALA A 151 -12.13 15.84 4.68
N SER A 152 -13.15 16.65 4.94
CA SER A 152 -13.94 17.28 3.89
C SER A 152 -13.84 18.81 4.04
N PRO A 153 -13.49 19.55 2.97
CA PRO A 153 -13.43 21.00 3.01
C PRO A 153 -14.84 21.59 3.06
N ALA A 154 -14.98 22.62 3.90
CA ALA A 154 -16.21 23.31 4.24
C ALA A 154 -17.08 23.70 3.03
N GLY A 155 -18.33 23.25 3.03
CA GLY A 155 -19.42 23.79 2.23
C GLY A 155 -20.06 24.96 2.96
N ALA A 156 -20.02 26.13 2.31
CA ALA A 156 -20.85 27.28 2.65
C ALA A 156 -22.30 27.01 2.21
N ASP A 157 -23.25 27.13 3.14
CA ASP A 157 -24.55 27.81 2.99
C ASP A 157 -25.48 27.39 4.13
N ALA A 158 -25.67 28.30 5.09
CA ALA A 158 -26.66 28.18 6.16
C ALA A 158 -27.71 29.29 5.99
N PRO A 159 -29.02 28.99 5.88
CA PRO A 159 -30.05 30.01 5.92
C PRO A 159 -30.31 30.43 7.39
N PRO A 160 -30.58 31.72 7.67
CA PRO A 160 -30.84 32.15 9.04
C PRO A 160 -32.23 31.70 9.49
N GLY A 161 -32.26 30.68 10.34
CA GLY A 161 -33.40 30.32 11.18
C GLY A 161 -33.52 31.30 12.35
N GLN A 162 -34.68 31.93 12.41
CA GLN A 162 -35.11 32.91 13.39
C GLN A 162 -35.33 32.26 14.76
N TYR A 163 -34.61 32.72 15.79
CA TYR A 163 -34.90 32.38 17.17
C TYR A 163 -35.36 33.63 17.92
N LEU A 164 -36.61 33.52 18.42
CA LEU A 164 -37.31 34.34 19.42
C LEU A 164 -37.59 35.82 19.06
#